data_AF-A0A936QSP0-F1
#
_entry.id   AF-A0A936QSP0-F1
#
_cell.length_a   1.000
_cell.length_b   1.000
_cell.length_c   1.000
_cell.angle_alpha   90.00
_cell.angle_beta   90.00
_cell.angle_gamma   90.00
#
_symmetry.space_group_name_H-M   'P 1'
#
loop_
_entity.id
_entity.type
_entity.pdbx_description
1 polymer ?
#
loop_
_entity_poly.entity_id
_entity_poly.type
_entity_poly.pdbx_seq_one_letter_code
_entity_poly.pdbx_strand_id
1 'polypeptide(L)'
;MAHRYACLVILLPALAVAQPQLPGMYPQDTITRLCAGDSTTQVLTYQDWEAYQTFDDLWDGPRDTTVCIDLAHVVGNYVQSYISTDQIDASRPVFVRWLSDSASAVPLSPNDEYALDAYSNATGGFDDSNTCPGGFCTGVQAAVRIPHWSGMGTDLRWYQSAYNGSSWFGTPLHLCIPTEYFDQNDLAEVIYSLKSATGNPGEDLRLYSPELADLGASGNLTLFTQEMLPQYQTGPSSYELNPYFFFANNFLAMYPDTTYPDINNIRYLELSPSPNTPDSQQVTLTLSPEIGFNFQPYTDLRGGLVTGSDTLRHSVNVINNGADLCLTYMWAEVVIGPGDQYTHQVGHVDFAGERSCMMFKPNATLEVAAGKVFHFGAGGRGMLALNAGCKVQLEANAELDMHGTLVLMAPANATRTEDLRMVLKEGAKLTFAPGSRIINASGFGQGMMLDILMDGGKLDLSGLSGADRLKVRVTELPATEAAPVQVLGNPVGKELRMEMAVRSNGTCAVHVLDAAGRNVSNATLQLVAGRNTIALPSGNWLPGTYLVELRGADYRQVVRVVKP
;
A
#
# COMPACT_ATOMS: atom_id res chain seq x y z
N MET A 1 40.01 41.06 41.11
CA MET A 1 40.19 39.62 40.84
C MET A 1 39.20 39.24 39.75
N ALA A 2 39.68 39.05 38.53
CA ALA A 2 38.86 38.66 37.38
C ALA A 2 39.27 37.24 36.98
N HIS A 3 38.36 36.28 37.10
CA HIS A 3 38.55 34.94 36.57
C HIS A 3 38.02 34.91 35.14
N ARG A 4 38.95 34.82 34.17
CA ARG A 4 38.65 34.52 32.78
C ARG A 4 38.53 32.99 32.66
N TYR A 5 37.33 32.49 32.41
CA TYR A 5 37.13 31.12 31.95
C TYR A 5 37.49 31.06 30.47
N ALA A 6 38.63 30.46 30.15
CA ALA A 6 38.95 30.04 28.80
C ALA A 6 38.17 28.74 28.52
N CYS A 7 37.10 28.81 27.73
CA CYS A 7 36.48 27.63 27.15
C CYS A 7 37.44 27.05 26.11
N LEU A 8 38.13 25.96 26.48
CA LEU A 8 38.89 25.14 25.56
C LEU A 8 37.88 24.34 24.72
N VAL A 9 37.51 24.86 23.55
CA VAL A 9 36.76 24.10 22.54
C VAL A 9 37.74 23.10 21.94
N ILE A 10 37.72 21.87 22.45
CA ILE A 10 38.43 20.75 21.84
C ILE A 10 37.62 20.36 20.60
N LEU A 11 38.05 20.86 19.43
CA LEU A 11 37.67 20.31 18.13
C LEU A 11 38.31 18.92 18.02
N LEU A 12 37.65 17.90 18.57
CA LEU A 12 37.92 16.53 18.20
C LEU A 12 37.60 16.42 16.70
N PRO A 13 38.53 15.96 15.84
CA PRO A 13 38.15 15.59 14.49
C PRO A 13 37.07 14.52 14.65
N ALA A 14 35.84 14.83 14.23
CA ALA A 14 34.84 13.81 14.03
C ALA A 14 35.48 12.80 13.08
N LEU A 15 35.76 11.60 13.59
CA LEU A 15 36.12 10.48 12.74
C LEU A 15 34.92 10.30 11.82
N ALA A 16 35.03 10.80 10.59
CA ALA A 16 34.05 10.52 9.56
C ALA A 16 34.08 9.00 9.41
N VAL A 17 33.07 8.33 9.95
CA VAL A 17 32.85 6.91 9.71
C VAL A 17 32.70 6.81 8.20
N ALA A 18 33.60 6.08 7.56
CA ALA A 18 33.52 5.88 6.12
C ALA A 18 32.17 5.21 5.85
N GLN A 19 31.31 5.87 5.06
CA GLN A 19 30.03 5.29 4.70
C GLN A 19 30.29 3.98 3.95
N PRO A 20 29.50 2.92 4.20
CA PRO A 20 29.56 1.74 3.37
C PRO A 20 29.26 2.14 1.93
N GLN A 21 30.16 1.79 1.01
CA GLN A 21 30.02 2.11 -0.41
C GLN A 21 29.98 0.81 -1.20
N LEU A 22 29.01 0.73 -2.11
CA LEU A 22 29.07 -0.27 -3.19
C LEU A 22 30.26 0.04 -4.09
N PRO A 23 30.88 -0.99 -4.71
CA PRO A 23 31.83 -0.76 -5.79
C PRO A 23 31.14 0.07 -6.86
N GLY A 24 31.69 1.24 -7.17
CA GLY A 24 31.09 2.13 -8.14
C GLY A 24 31.25 1.61 -9.58
N MET A 25 30.40 2.14 -10.47
CA MET A 25 30.55 1.95 -11.91
C MET A 25 31.31 3.14 -12.51
N TYR A 26 32.52 3.40 -11.99
CA TYR A 26 33.33 4.53 -12.42
C TYR A 26 34.37 4.13 -13.48
N PRO A 27 34.85 5.09 -14.30
CA PRO A 27 35.82 4.80 -15.36
C PRO A 27 37.11 4.10 -14.88
N GLN A 28 37.59 4.39 -13.66
CA GLN A 28 38.79 3.74 -13.12
C GLN A 28 38.57 2.27 -12.70
N ASP A 29 37.32 1.86 -12.53
CA ASP A 29 36.95 0.52 -12.08
C ASP A 29 36.66 -0.42 -13.25
N THR A 30 36.84 0.03 -14.49
CA THR A 30 36.62 -0.82 -15.66
C THR A 30 37.65 -1.93 -15.77
N ILE A 31 37.19 -3.12 -16.12
CA ILE A 31 38.02 -4.28 -16.38
C ILE A 31 37.50 -5.03 -17.61
N THR A 32 38.41 -5.73 -18.28
CA THR A 32 38.04 -6.66 -19.36
C THR A 32 37.97 -8.07 -18.82
N ARG A 33 36.87 -8.77 -19.08
CA ARG A 33 36.67 -10.18 -18.70
C ARG A 33 36.32 -11.01 -19.92
N LEU A 34 36.59 -12.31 -19.87
CA LEU A 34 36.08 -13.25 -20.87
C LEU A 34 34.58 -13.43 -20.65
N CYS A 35 33.83 -13.45 -21.74
CA CYS A 35 32.40 -13.75 -21.70
C CYS A 35 32.18 -15.17 -21.17
N ALA A 36 31.21 -15.36 -20.27
CA ALA A 36 31.00 -16.64 -19.60
C ALA A 36 30.63 -17.78 -20.57
N GLY A 37 29.95 -17.43 -21.66
CA GLY A 37 29.51 -18.39 -22.67
C GLY A 37 30.41 -18.52 -23.90
N ASP A 38 31.31 -17.56 -24.11
CA ASP A 38 32.27 -17.57 -25.20
C ASP A 38 33.62 -17.05 -24.71
N SER A 39 34.54 -17.99 -24.42
CA SER A 39 35.88 -17.68 -23.95
C SER A 39 36.78 -17.02 -25.00
N THR A 40 36.30 -16.85 -26.24
CA THR A 40 37.00 -16.10 -27.29
C THR A 40 36.59 -14.64 -27.34
N THR A 41 35.48 -14.27 -26.70
CA THR A 41 34.94 -12.91 -26.67
C THR A 41 35.29 -12.24 -25.33
N GLN A 42 35.77 -11.01 -25.42
CA GLN A 42 36.03 -10.15 -24.26
C GLN A 42 34.90 -9.13 -24.11
N VAL A 43 34.46 -8.92 -22.88
CA VAL A 43 33.51 -7.87 -22.52
C VAL A 43 34.17 -6.85 -21.59
N LEU A 44 33.81 -5.58 -21.77
CA LEU A 44 34.21 -4.48 -20.90
C LEU A 44 33.11 -4.27 -19.85
N THR A 45 33.48 -4.43 -18.58
CA THR A 45 32.57 -4.31 -17.43
C THR A 45 33.25 -3.50 -16.32
N TYR A 46 32.57 -3.31 -15.20
CA TYR A 46 33.13 -2.76 -13.97
C TYR A 46 33.58 -3.89 -13.03
N GLN A 47 34.58 -3.60 -12.21
CA GLN A 47 35.04 -4.52 -11.18
C GLN A 47 33.85 -4.92 -10.29
N ASP A 48 33.72 -6.22 -10.06
CA ASP A 48 32.67 -6.84 -9.23
C ASP A 48 31.24 -6.62 -9.74
N TRP A 49 31.05 -6.25 -11.01
CA TRP A 49 29.73 -6.21 -11.65
C TRP A 49 29.68 -7.10 -12.90
N GLU A 50 28.52 -7.72 -13.11
CA GLU A 50 28.20 -8.46 -14.34
C GLU A 50 26.83 -8.06 -14.90
N ALA A 51 26.67 -8.18 -16.22
CA ALA A 51 25.40 -8.07 -16.91
C ALA A 51 25.09 -9.40 -17.63
N TYR A 52 23.84 -9.88 -17.57
CA TYR A 52 23.43 -11.16 -18.17
C TYR A 52 21.93 -11.22 -18.47
N GLN A 53 21.54 -12.16 -19.34
CA GLN A 53 20.15 -12.59 -19.53
C GLN A 53 19.97 -14.04 -19.08
N THR A 54 18.73 -14.45 -18.84
CA THR A 54 18.36 -15.83 -18.53
C THR A 54 17.34 -16.35 -19.54
N PHE A 55 17.19 -17.67 -19.61
CA PHE A 55 16.24 -18.32 -20.54
C PHE A 55 14.79 -18.27 -20.07
N ASP A 56 14.55 -18.03 -18.78
CA ASP A 56 13.23 -18.02 -18.15
C ASP A 56 12.86 -16.63 -17.59
N ASP A 57 13.64 -15.60 -17.92
CA ASP A 57 13.46 -14.21 -17.49
C ASP A 57 13.45 -14.03 -15.96
N LEU A 58 14.02 -14.99 -15.21
CA LEU A 58 14.28 -14.89 -13.78
C LEU A 58 15.73 -14.52 -13.52
N TRP A 59 16.00 -13.68 -12.54
CA TRP A 59 17.36 -13.22 -12.23
C TRP A 59 18.29 -14.36 -11.78
N ASP A 60 17.72 -15.38 -11.13
CA ASP A 60 18.41 -16.59 -10.63
C ASP A 60 18.25 -17.80 -11.59
N GLY A 61 17.62 -17.57 -12.74
CA GLY A 61 17.38 -18.60 -13.74
C GLY A 61 18.62 -19.05 -14.50
N PRO A 62 18.48 -20.07 -15.37
CA PRO A 62 19.56 -20.54 -16.23
C PRO A 62 20.08 -19.43 -17.13
N ARG A 63 21.37 -19.10 -17.00
CA ARG A 63 22.04 -18.04 -17.76
C ARG A 63 22.03 -18.33 -19.26
N ASP A 64 21.71 -17.32 -20.06
CA ASP A 64 21.86 -17.37 -21.51
C ASP A 64 23.32 -17.15 -21.89
N THR A 65 24.04 -18.25 -22.11
CA THR A 65 25.46 -18.23 -22.47
C THR A 65 25.69 -17.93 -23.96
N THR A 66 24.65 -17.68 -24.75
CA THR A 66 24.83 -17.31 -26.17
C THR A 66 25.09 -15.83 -26.37
N VAL A 67 24.99 -15.04 -25.30
CA VAL A 67 25.00 -13.58 -25.32
C VAL A 67 26.18 -13.06 -24.50
N CYS A 68 26.89 -12.06 -25.03
CA CYS A 68 27.98 -11.37 -24.36
C CYS A 68 27.65 -9.89 -24.26
N ILE A 69 27.54 -9.40 -23.02
CA ILE A 69 26.99 -8.08 -22.72
C ILE A 69 28.10 -7.22 -22.13
N ASP A 70 28.37 -6.10 -22.78
CA ASP A 70 29.20 -5.05 -22.21
C ASP A 70 28.35 -4.22 -21.24
N LEU A 71 28.93 -3.87 -20.09
CA LEU A 71 28.33 -2.92 -19.14
C LEU A 71 29.01 -1.55 -19.22
N ALA A 72 30.22 -1.51 -19.79
CA ALA A 72 31.02 -0.30 -19.92
C ALA A 72 31.46 -0.11 -21.37
N HIS A 73 31.38 1.13 -21.86
CA HIS A 73 31.75 1.48 -23.24
C HIS A 73 32.63 2.73 -23.28
N VAL A 74 33.64 2.73 -24.16
CA VAL A 74 34.51 3.88 -24.41
C VAL A 74 33.89 4.78 -25.48
N VAL A 75 33.41 5.96 -25.07
CA VAL A 75 32.82 6.98 -25.96
C VAL A 75 33.74 8.19 -25.98
N GLY A 76 34.60 8.27 -27.00
CA GLY A 76 35.66 9.28 -27.08
C GLY A 76 36.70 9.06 -25.98
N ASN A 77 36.84 10.03 -25.07
CA ASN A 77 37.75 9.96 -23.91
C ASN A 77 37.06 9.57 -22.60
N TYR A 78 35.78 9.20 -22.66
CA TYR A 78 34.97 8.88 -21.48
C TYR A 78 34.55 7.42 -21.51
N VAL A 79 34.43 6.82 -20.33
CA VAL A 79 33.73 5.54 -20.15
C VAL A 79 32.29 5.87 -19.73
N GLN A 80 31.32 5.20 -20.35
CA GLN A 80 29.91 5.28 -19.98
C GLN A 80 29.38 3.90 -19.60
N SER A 81 28.50 3.85 -18.59
CA SER A 81 27.76 2.65 -18.20
C SER A 81 26.46 2.57 -18.98
N TYR A 82 26.37 1.61 -19.91
CA TYR A 82 25.14 1.27 -20.60
C TYR A 82 25.20 -0.13 -21.19
N ILE A 83 24.04 -0.69 -21.50
CA ILE A 83 23.84 -1.95 -22.22
C ILE A 83 23.15 -1.62 -23.54
N SER A 84 23.76 -2.01 -24.65
CA SER A 84 23.16 -1.86 -25.99
C SER A 84 22.13 -2.95 -26.23
N THR A 85 20.93 -2.58 -26.72
CA THR A 85 19.91 -3.57 -27.12
C THR A 85 20.33 -4.42 -28.32
N ASP A 86 21.39 -4.03 -29.05
CA ASP A 86 21.96 -4.85 -30.13
C ASP A 86 22.75 -6.05 -29.61
N GLN A 87 23.13 -6.03 -28.32
CA GLN A 87 23.85 -7.12 -27.66
C GLN A 87 22.93 -8.11 -26.97
N ILE A 88 21.63 -7.83 -26.86
CA ILE A 88 20.69 -8.63 -26.05
C ILE A 88 19.41 -8.93 -26.83
N ASP A 89 18.61 -9.87 -26.32
CA ASP A 89 17.20 -9.96 -26.72
C ASP A 89 16.40 -8.93 -25.91
N ALA A 90 16.05 -7.81 -26.55
CA ALA A 90 15.36 -6.70 -25.90
C ALA A 90 13.92 -7.02 -25.45
N SER A 91 13.36 -8.17 -25.87
CA SER A 91 12.06 -8.65 -25.37
C SER A 91 12.14 -9.27 -23.97
N ARG A 92 13.36 -9.60 -23.52
CA ARG A 92 13.66 -10.19 -22.22
C ARG A 92 14.36 -9.16 -21.32
N PRO A 93 14.20 -9.24 -19.98
CA PRO A 93 14.98 -8.42 -19.07
C PRO A 93 16.49 -8.74 -19.18
N VAL A 94 17.31 -7.73 -18.93
CA VAL A 94 18.74 -7.89 -18.64
C VAL A 94 18.98 -7.59 -17.17
N PHE A 95 19.80 -8.42 -16.52
CA PHE A 95 20.12 -8.30 -15.11
C PHE A 95 21.52 -7.75 -14.95
N VAL A 96 21.69 -6.73 -14.10
CA VAL A 96 22.99 -6.19 -13.68
C VAL A 96 23.18 -6.55 -12.21
N ARG A 97 24.14 -7.41 -11.92
CA ARG A 97 24.36 -7.98 -10.58
C ARG A 97 25.71 -7.57 -10.03
N TRP A 98 25.69 -7.16 -8.77
CA TRP A 98 26.90 -7.03 -7.98
C TRP A 98 27.38 -8.40 -7.52
N LEU A 99 28.62 -8.72 -7.86
CA LEU A 99 29.32 -9.94 -7.50
C LEU A 99 29.97 -9.77 -6.14
N SER A 100 29.20 -10.00 -5.08
CA SER A 100 29.75 -10.12 -3.74
C SER A 100 30.09 -11.58 -3.40
N ASP A 101 31.15 -11.75 -2.63
CA ASP A 101 31.44 -12.95 -1.85
C ASP A 101 31.49 -12.58 -0.36
N SER A 102 31.76 -13.55 0.52
CA SER A 102 31.86 -13.27 1.95
C SER A 102 32.99 -12.29 2.32
N ALA A 103 33.99 -12.10 1.46
CA ALA A 103 35.11 -11.20 1.71
C ALA A 103 34.87 -9.78 1.18
N SER A 104 33.95 -9.62 0.23
CA SER A 104 33.57 -8.36 -0.43
C SER A 104 32.17 -7.87 -0.04
N ALA A 105 31.43 -8.64 0.78
CA ALA A 105 30.14 -8.20 1.32
C ALA A 105 30.31 -6.88 2.10
N VAL A 106 29.35 -5.97 1.93
CA VAL A 106 29.41 -4.64 2.53
C VAL A 106 28.75 -4.73 3.91
N PRO A 107 29.51 -4.53 5.01
CA PRO A 107 28.93 -4.58 6.35
C PRO A 107 27.98 -3.40 6.54
N LEU A 108 26.82 -3.68 7.11
CA LEU A 108 25.79 -2.72 7.45
C LEU A 108 25.69 -2.62 8.97
N SER A 109 25.43 -1.41 9.47
CA SER A 109 25.22 -1.18 10.90
C SER A 109 23.95 -1.88 11.38
N PRO A 110 23.95 -2.45 12.61
CA PRO A 110 22.71 -2.92 13.23
C PRO A 110 21.77 -1.74 13.49
N ASN A 111 20.47 -1.99 13.48
CA ASN A 111 19.46 -1.00 13.85
C ASN A 111 19.58 0.30 13.04
N ASP A 112 19.68 0.15 11.73
CA ASP A 112 19.87 1.26 10.81
C ASP A 112 18.94 1.12 9.60
N GLU A 113 18.93 2.13 8.75
CA GLU A 113 18.23 2.14 7.49
C GLU A 113 19.14 2.66 6.39
N TYR A 114 19.19 1.92 5.29
CA TYR A 114 19.96 2.29 4.10
C TYR A 114 19.04 2.62 2.94
N ALA A 115 19.37 3.68 2.20
CA ALA A 115 18.78 3.95 0.90
C ALA A 115 19.73 3.45 -0.19
N LEU A 116 19.25 2.51 -1.01
CA LEU A 116 19.94 2.08 -2.22
C LEU A 116 19.32 2.81 -3.41
N ASP A 117 20.12 3.64 -4.05
CA ASP A 117 19.73 4.52 -5.14
C ASP A 117 20.50 4.20 -6.42
N ALA A 118 19.82 4.25 -7.56
CA ALA A 118 20.48 4.27 -8.85
C ALA A 118 19.76 5.19 -9.83
N TYR A 119 20.55 5.97 -10.57
CA TYR A 119 20.03 6.68 -11.73
C TYR A 119 19.99 5.73 -12.91
N SER A 120 18.86 5.70 -13.61
CA SER A 120 18.74 4.95 -14.84
C SER A 120 18.02 5.76 -15.91
N ASN A 121 18.39 5.54 -17.16
CA ASN A 121 17.62 6.03 -18.30
C ASN A 121 17.68 5.05 -19.46
N ALA A 122 16.67 5.08 -20.32
CA ALA A 122 16.62 4.32 -21.55
C ALA A 122 16.07 5.21 -22.66
N THR A 123 16.65 5.12 -23.86
CA THR A 123 16.25 5.98 -24.99
C THR A 123 14.77 5.78 -25.37
N GLY A 124 14.29 4.53 -25.30
CA GLY A 124 12.88 4.17 -25.50
C GLY A 124 12.03 4.17 -24.22
N GLY A 125 12.60 4.51 -23.07
CA GLY A 125 12.00 4.28 -21.75
C GLY A 125 12.13 2.83 -21.26
N PHE A 126 11.88 2.63 -19.96
CA PHE A 126 11.88 1.31 -19.33
C PHE A 126 10.47 0.72 -19.26
N ASP A 127 10.37 -0.59 -19.39
CA ASP A 127 9.15 -1.35 -19.07
C ASP A 127 8.96 -1.35 -17.55
N ASP A 128 8.03 -0.52 -17.07
CA ASP A 128 7.63 -0.36 -15.67
C ASP A 128 6.50 -1.31 -15.25
N SER A 129 6.14 -2.26 -16.13
CA SER A 129 5.10 -3.24 -15.86
C SER A 129 5.58 -4.38 -14.96
N ASN A 130 4.61 -5.12 -14.42
CA ASN A 130 4.85 -6.35 -13.66
C ASN A 130 4.47 -7.60 -14.46
N THR A 131 4.84 -7.60 -15.75
CA THR A 131 4.53 -8.73 -16.65
C THR A 131 5.65 -9.76 -16.71
N CYS A 132 6.80 -9.46 -16.12
CA CYS A 132 7.97 -10.34 -16.11
C CYS A 132 7.81 -11.43 -15.03
N PRO A 133 8.35 -12.65 -15.24
CA PRO A 133 8.18 -13.77 -14.30
C PRO A 133 8.65 -13.49 -12.86
N GLY A 134 9.66 -12.63 -12.69
CA GLY A 134 10.17 -12.19 -11.38
C GLY A 134 9.31 -11.14 -10.68
N GLY A 135 8.15 -10.77 -11.23
CA GLY A 135 7.30 -9.70 -10.76
C GLY A 135 7.50 -8.45 -11.61
N PHE A 136 8.47 -7.61 -11.28
CA PHE A 136 8.75 -6.39 -12.06
C PHE A 136 9.65 -6.64 -13.27
N CYS A 137 9.43 -5.88 -14.34
CA CYS A 137 10.32 -5.89 -15.51
C CYS A 137 11.55 -5.00 -15.32
N THR A 138 11.37 -3.82 -14.75
CA THR A 138 12.48 -2.91 -14.38
C THR A 138 12.42 -2.58 -12.90
N GLY A 139 13.54 -2.74 -12.19
CA GLY A 139 13.61 -2.53 -10.74
C GLY A 139 14.94 -2.92 -10.13
N VAL A 140 15.02 -2.83 -8.82
CA VAL A 140 16.17 -3.21 -8.00
C VAL A 140 15.73 -4.19 -6.92
N GLN A 141 16.58 -5.16 -6.61
CA GLN A 141 16.43 -6.05 -5.48
C GLN A 141 17.76 -6.21 -4.75
N ALA A 142 17.70 -6.33 -3.44
CA ALA A 142 18.85 -6.47 -2.57
C ALA A 142 18.62 -7.54 -1.51
N ALA A 143 19.68 -8.22 -1.10
CA ALA A 143 19.65 -9.19 -0.02
C ALA A 143 20.63 -8.79 1.09
N VAL A 144 20.13 -8.73 2.33
CA VAL A 144 20.96 -8.59 3.54
C VAL A 144 21.13 -9.97 4.17
N ARG A 145 22.39 -10.39 4.32
CA ARG A 145 22.76 -11.60 5.04
C ARG A 145 22.78 -11.32 6.53
N ILE A 146 22.08 -12.17 7.27
CA ILE A 146 21.91 -12.10 8.72
C ILE A 146 22.22 -13.48 9.34
N PRO A 147 22.41 -13.57 10.67
CA PRO A 147 22.46 -14.86 11.36
C PRO A 147 21.20 -15.69 11.12
N HIS A 148 21.35 -17.01 11.02
CA HIS A 148 20.22 -17.94 10.96
C HIS A 148 19.61 -18.17 12.35
N TRP A 149 18.29 -18.40 12.44
CA TRP A 149 17.56 -18.53 13.71
C TRP A 149 18.10 -19.61 14.67
N SER A 150 18.74 -20.65 14.13
CA SER A 150 19.35 -21.73 14.91
C SER A 150 20.69 -21.36 15.56
N GLY A 151 21.25 -20.18 15.25
CA GLY A 151 22.61 -19.78 15.62
C GLY A 151 23.71 -20.45 14.78
N MET A 152 23.36 -21.25 13.77
CA MET A 152 24.30 -21.87 12.84
C MET A 152 23.99 -21.46 11.41
N GLY A 153 24.96 -20.83 10.75
CA GLY A 153 24.82 -20.36 9.37
C GLY A 153 24.17 -18.98 9.29
N THR A 154 23.69 -18.64 8.09
CA THR A 154 23.13 -17.33 7.78
C THR A 154 21.83 -17.47 6.99
N ASP A 155 20.94 -16.50 7.15
CA ASP A 155 19.74 -16.29 6.33
C ASP A 155 19.90 -15.06 5.43
N LEU A 156 19.03 -14.94 4.42
CA LEU A 156 18.94 -13.75 3.56
C LEU A 156 17.58 -13.06 3.76
N ARG A 157 17.63 -11.74 3.99
CA ARG A 157 16.47 -10.84 3.97
C ARG A 157 16.44 -10.14 2.63
N TRP A 158 15.38 -10.37 1.86
CA TRP A 158 15.20 -9.80 0.53
C TRP A 158 14.32 -8.56 0.58
N TYR A 159 14.80 -7.53 -0.11
CA TYR A 159 14.14 -6.25 -0.32
C TYR A 159 14.11 -6.00 -1.82
N GLN A 160 13.05 -5.39 -2.32
CA GLN A 160 12.92 -5.11 -3.76
C GLN A 160 12.10 -3.85 -3.97
N SER A 161 12.37 -3.12 -5.04
CA SER A 161 11.65 -1.93 -5.47
C SER A 161 11.61 -1.89 -6.99
N ALA A 162 10.44 -1.69 -7.59
CA ALA A 162 10.38 -1.51 -9.03
C ALA A 162 10.46 -0.05 -9.45
N TYR A 163 10.98 0.14 -10.66
CA TYR A 163 11.07 1.42 -11.34
C TYR A 163 9.73 2.16 -11.31
N ASN A 164 9.76 3.45 -11.03
CA ASN A 164 8.55 4.28 -10.95
C ASN A 164 8.53 5.46 -11.91
N GLY A 165 9.54 5.61 -12.80
CA GLY A 165 9.60 6.63 -13.87
C GLY A 165 9.67 8.09 -13.42
N SER A 166 9.21 8.37 -12.21
CA SER A 166 9.16 9.64 -11.51
C SER A 166 9.48 9.34 -10.05
N SER A 167 10.75 9.17 -9.71
CA SER A 167 11.07 9.12 -8.29
C SER A 167 11.05 10.55 -7.73
N TRP A 168 10.45 10.67 -6.56
CA TRP A 168 10.46 11.90 -5.78
C TRP A 168 11.88 12.29 -5.30
N PHE A 169 12.78 11.31 -5.20
CA PHE A 169 14.20 11.48 -4.84
C PHE A 169 15.13 11.76 -6.03
N GLY A 170 14.60 11.87 -7.26
CA GLY A 170 15.40 12.09 -8.47
C GLY A 170 16.10 10.85 -9.03
N THR A 171 16.16 9.75 -8.27
CA THR A 171 16.70 8.42 -8.64
C THR A 171 15.57 7.41 -8.92
N PRO A 172 15.26 7.07 -10.18
CA PRO A 172 14.05 6.30 -10.52
C PRO A 172 14.07 4.83 -10.04
N LEU A 173 15.20 4.38 -9.48
CA LEU A 173 15.37 3.13 -8.76
C LEU A 173 15.81 3.49 -7.33
N HIS A 174 14.90 3.31 -6.37
CA HIS A 174 15.12 3.62 -4.96
C HIS A 174 14.60 2.46 -4.10
N LEU A 175 15.39 2.03 -3.12
CA LEU A 175 15.06 0.92 -2.22
C LEU A 175 15.51 1.22 -0.80
N CYS A 176 14.57 1.15 0.16
CA CYS A 176 14.87 1.24 1.58
C CYS A 176 15.21 -0.15 2.16
N ILE A 177 16.30 -0.23 2.92
CA ILE A 177 16.83 -1.47 3.49
C ILE A 177 17.00 -1.27 5.02
N PRO A 178 15.96 -1.54 5.82
CA PRO A 178 16.09 -1.55 7.27
C PRO A 178 16.88 -2.78 7.72
N THR A 179 17.94 -2.58 8.51
CA THR A 179 18.72 -3.67 9.11
C THR A 179 18.11 -4.13 10.43
N GLU A 180 18.33 -5.38 10.79
CA GLU A 180 17.90 -5.94 12.09
C GLU A 180 18.95 -5.64 13.19
N TYR A 181 18.62 -5.96 14.45
CA TYR A 181 19.48 -5.70 15.60
C TYR A 181 20.77 -6.53 15.66
N PHE A 182 20.98 -7.46 14.72
CA PHE A 182 22.14 -8.35 14.71
C PHE A 182 23.43 -7.56 14.48
N ASP A 183 24.49 -7.87 15.22
CA ASP A 183 25.82 -7.28 14.95
C ASP A 183 26.35 -7.61 13.55
N GLN A 184 25.86 -8.70 12.95
CA GLN A 184 26.16 -9.10 11.59
C GLN A 184 24.97 -8.80 10.68
N ASN A 185 25.05 -7.70 9.93
CA ASN A 185 24.26 -7.45 8.75
C ASN A 185 25.23 -7.21 7.60
N ASP A 186 25.17 -8.01 6.54
CA ASP A 186 26.02 -7.81 5.36
C ASP A 186 25.15 -7.67 4.12
N LEU A 187 25.29 -6.57 3.37
CA LEU A 187 24.70 -6.49 2.03
C LEU A 187 25.41 -7.53 1.16
N ALA A 188 24.65 -8.55 0.76
CA ALA A 188 25.16 -9.74 0.10
C ALA A 188 24.78 -9.81 -1.38
N GLU A 189 23.66 -9.23 -1.78
CA GLU A 189 23.28 -9.18 -3.19
C GLU A 189 22.66 -7.83 -3.53
N VAL A 190 22.98 -7.33 -4.72
CA VAL A 190 22.28 -6.21 -5.38
C VAL A 190 22.11 -6.57 -6.83
N ILE A 191 20.87 -6.55 -7.32
CA ILE A 191 20.52 -6.92 -8.69
C ILE A 191 19.55 -5.87 -9.24
N TYR A 192 19.88 -5.32 -10.40
CA TYR A 192 18.99 -4.49 -11.19
C TYR A 192 18.42 -5.31 -12.33
N SER A 193 17.09 -5.34 -12.46
CA SER A 193 16.44 -5.82 -13.68
C SER A 193 16.14 -4.62 -14.55
N LEU A 194 16.51 -4.67 -15.83
CA LEU A 194 16.27 -3.61 -16.79
C LEU A 194 15.62 -4.19 -18.05
N LYS A 195 14.52 -3.61 -18.50
CA LYS A 195 13.88 -4.03 -19.76
C LYS A 195 13.43 -2.81 -20.56
N SER A 196 13.70 -2.81 -21.86
CA SER A 196 13.24 -1.73 -22.75
C SER A 196 11.71 -1.78 -22.89
N ALA A 197 11.07 -0.61 -22.85
CA ALA A 197 9.63 -0.50 -23.11
C ALA A 197 9.26 -0.76 -24.58
N THR A 198 10.17 -0.48 -25.51
CA THR A 198 9.95 -0.51 -26.97
C THR A 198 10.60 -1.72 -27.63
N GLY A 199 11.72 -2.20 -27.07
CA GLY A 199 12.52 -3.28 -27.63
C GLY A 199 13.20 -2.92 -28.96
N ASN A 200 13.39 -1.63 -29.27
CA ASN A 200 14.01 -1.27 -30.55
C ASN A 200 15.51 -1.58 -30.56
N PRO A 201 16.07 -2.02 -31.71
CA PRO A 201 17.51 -2.11 -31.91
C PRO A 201 18.20 -0.75 -31.75
N GLY A 202 19.45 -0.75 -31.28
CA GLY A 202 20.29 0.43 -31.10
C GLY A 202 19.90 1.35 -29.93
N GLU A 203 19.06 0.88 -29.00
CA GLU A 203 18.76 1.60 -27.77
C GLU A 203 19.81 1.30 -26.69
N ASP A 204 20.09 2.31 -25.86
CA ASP A 204 20.94 2.17 -24.68
C ASP A 204 20.06 2.05 -23.43
N LEU A 205 20.29 1.02 -22.62
CA LEU A 205 19.80 0.90 -21.24
C LEU A 205 20.92 1.34 -20.30
N ARG A 206 20.77 2.50 -19.66
CA ARG A 206 21.81 3.09 -18.82
C ARG A 206 21.49 2.89 -17.35
N LEU A 207 22.51 2.49 -16.60
CA LEU A 207 22.52 2.43 -15.14
C LEU A 207 23.77 3.16 -14.66
N TYR A 208 23.57 4.30 -14.03
CA TYR A 208 24.65 5.09 -13.47
C TYR A 208 24.88 4.68 -12.01
N SER A 209 26.13 4.84 -11.56
CA SER A 209 26.68 4.41 -10.28
C SER A 209 25.63 4.22 -9.19
N PRO A 210 25.33 2.96 -8.81
CA PRO A 210 24.59 2.65 -7.60
C PRO A 210 25.22 3.31 -6.37
N GLU A 211 24.39 3.90 -5.52
CA GLU A 211 24.79 4.53 -4.28
C GLU A 211 24.05 3.87 -3.11
N LEU A 212 24.79 3.61 -2.03
CA LEU A 212 24.22 3.11 -0.78
C LEU A 212 24.43 4.20 0.28
N ALA A 213 23.34 4.84 0.70
CA ALA A 213 23.36 5.90 1.70
C ALA A 213 22.95 5.35 3.08
N ASP A 214 23.83 5.57 4.06
CA ASP A 214 23.61 5.23 5.47
C ASP A 214 22.81 6.36 6.15
N LEU A 215 21.54 6.12 6.46
CA LEU A 215 20.66 7.16 7.03
C LEU A 215 21.01 7.45 8.50
N GLY A 216 21.45 6.46 9.26
CA GLY A 216 21.95 6.63 10.63
C GLY A 216 23.22 7.48 10.70
N ALA A 217 24.24 7.12 9.93
CA ALA A 217 25.52 7.82 9.89
C ALA A 217 25.41 9.25 9.33
N SER A 218 24.44 9.50 8.45
CA SER A 218 24.14 10.87 7.96
C SER A 218 23.36 11.72 8.98
N GLY A 219 22.94 11.14 10.12
CA GLY A 219 22.13 11.80 11.12
C GLY A 219 20.68 12.02 10.67
N ASN A 220 20.24 11.33 9.61
CA ASN A 220 18.94 11.46 9.01
C ASN A 220 17.94 10.36 9.43
N LEU A 221 18.29 9.58 10.46
CA LEU A 221 17.47 8.49 10.99
C LEU A 221 17.25 8.63 12.49
N THR A 222 16.01 8.41 12.92
CA THR A 222 15.62 8.27 14.31
C THR A 222 15.09 6.86 14.56
N LEU A 223 15.70 6.14 15.50
CA LEU A 223 15.22 4.83 15.94
C LEU A 223 13.97 5.01 16.80
N PHE A 224 12.81 4.59 16.32
CA PHE A 224 11.55 4.77 17.02
C PHE A 224 11.31 3.58 17.96
N THR A 225 11.58 3.80 19.26
CA THR A 225 11.41 2.79 20.32
C THR A 225 10.32 3.18 21.32
N GLN A 226 9.92 2.22 22.17
CA GLN A 226 8.95 2.44 23.26
C GLN A 226 9.39 3.57 24.21
N GLU A 227 10.69 3.65 24.51
CA GLU A 227 11.28 4.64 25.42
C GLU A 227 11.25 6.05 24.85
N MET A 228 11.16 6.19 23.52
CA MET A 228 11.12 7.47 22.83
C MET A 228 9.71 8.05 22.72
N LEU A 229 8.66 7.23 22.85
CA LEU A 229 7.27 7.67 22.76
C LEU A 229 6.93 8.92 23.59
N PRO A 230 7.39 9.07 24.85
CA PRO A 230 7.09 10.27 25.64
C PRO A 230 7.58 11.58 25.01
N GLN A 231 8.61 11.53 24.15
CA GLN A 231 9.16 12.72 23.48
C GLN A 231 8.24 13.22 22.35
N TYR A 232 7.46 12.32 21.75
CA TYR A 232 6.54 12.61 20.65
C TYR A 232 5.10 12.83 21.11
N GLN A 233 4.86 12.80 22.43
CA GLN A 233 3.52 12.92 22.97
C GLN A 233 3.02 14.37 22.87
N THR A 234 1.92 14.58 22.14
CA THR A 234 1.29 15.90 21.95
C THR A 234 0.05 16.11 22.82
N GLY A 235 -0.45 15.05 23.45
CA GLY A 235 -1.62 15.07 24.31
C GLY A 235 -1.82 13.75 25.04
N PRO A 236 -2.87 13.63 25.88
CA PRO A 236 -3.07 12.44 26.72
C PRO A 236 -3.13 11.13 25.94
N SER A 237 -3.64 11.14 24.70
CA SER A 237 -3.79 9.96 23.85
C SER A 237 -3.31 10.23 22.42
N SER A 238 -2.33 11.11 22.23
CA SER A 238 -1.83 11.50 20.91
C SER A 238 -0.31 11.63 20.86
N TYR A 239 0.24 11.15 19.75
CA TYR A 239 1.64 11.23 19.38
C TYR A 239 1.77 11.85 17.98
N GLU A 240 2.83 12.62 17.75
CA GLU A 240 3.13 13.20 16.44
C GLU A 240 4.62 13.00 16.13
N LEU A 241 4.90 12.32 15.02
CA LEU A 241 6.25 12.23 14.47
C LEU A 241 6.42 13.37 13.46
N ASN A 242 7.36 14.27 13.74
CA ASN A 242 7.51 15.52 13.02
C ASN A 242 9.02 15.86 12.89
N PRO A 243 9.49 16.32 11.71
CA PRO A 243 10.90 16.61 11.49
C PRO A 243 11.44 17.76 12.34
N TYR A 244 10.60 18.63 12.91
CA TYR A 244 11.08 19.82 13.64
C TYR A 244 11.80 19.51 14.96
N PHE A 245 11.66 18.30 15.52
CA PHE A 245 12.24 17.97 16.82
C PHE A 245 13.68 17.46 16.75
N PHE A 246 14.10 16.88 15.63
CA PHE A 246 15.41 16.27 15.44
C PHE A 246 15.90 16.53 14.01
N PHE A 247 17.21 16.63 13.78
CA PHE A 247 17.78 16.84 12.43
C PHE A 247 17.55 15.65 11.46
N ALA A 248 16.71 14.69 11.84
CA ALA A 248 16.41 13.47 11.11
C ALA A 248 14.99 13.52 10.56
N ASN A 249 14.85 13.21 9.28
CA ASN A 249 13.58 13.13 8.59
C ASN A 249 13.06 11.69 8.49
N ASN A 250 13.81 10.66 8.90
CA ASN A 250 13.35 9.27 8.82
C ASN A 250 13.20 8.65 10.20
N PHE A 251 12.20 7.79 10.34
CA PHE A 251 11.87 7.05 11.54
C PHE A 251 11.83 5.56 11.22
N LEU A 252 12.61 4.77 11.96
CA LEU A 252 12.59 3.31 11.88
C LEU A 252 11.95 2.74 13.15
N ALA A 253 10.76 2.18 13.03
CA ALA A 253 10.11 1.43 14.10
C ALA A 253 10.93 0.18 14.43
N MET A 254 11.44 0.15 15.66
CA MET A 254 12.42 -0.84 16.11
C MET A 254 11.77 -2.12 16.64
N TYR A 255 12.38 -3.26 16.35
CA TYR A 255 12.05 -4.54 16.96
C TYR A 255 12.45 -4.51 18.45
N PRO A 256 11.51 -4.52 19.40
CA PRO A 256 11.76 -4.20 20.81
C PRO A 256 12.28 -5.38 21.65
N ASP A 257 12.63 -6.51 21.05
CA ASP A 257 13.03 -7.74 21.75
C ASP A 257 14.36 -8.29 21.22
N THR A 258 14.89 -9.29 21.90
CA THR A 258 16.12 -10.02 21.55
C THR A 258 15.86 -11.37 20.90
N THR A 259 14.58 -11.78 20.80
CA THR A 259 14.18 -12.98 20.07
C THR A 259 14.41 -12.81 18.57
N TYR A 260 14.73 -13.91 17.90
CA TYR A 260 14.93 -13.90 16.45
C TYR A 260 13.68 -13.36 15.73
N PRO A 261 13.79 -12.31 14.90
CA PRO A 261 12.66 -11.77 14.17
C PRO A 261 12.22 -12.75 13.08
N ASP A 262 11.01 -13.30 13.25
CA ASP A 262 10.38 -14.21 12.30
C ASP A 262 8.85 -14.13 12.40
N ILE A 263 8.15 -14.87 11.53
CA ILE A 263 6.68 -14.86 11.46
C ILE A 263 5.99 -15.33 12.76
N ASN A 264 6.66 -16.13 13.58
CA ASN A 264 6.19 -16.56 14.89
C ASN A 264 6.60 -15.58 16.01
N ASN A 265 7.55 -14.70 15.72
CA ASN A 265 8.15 -13.77 16.64
C ASN A 265 7.93 -12.31 16.22
N ILE A 266 6.74 -11.96 15.74
CA ILE A 266 6.36 -10.56 15.51
C ILE A 266 6.33 -9.82 16.85
N ARG A 267 6.90 -8.61 16.89
CA ARG A 267 6.91 -7.74 18.07
C ARG A 267 6.29 -6.39 17.75
N TYR A 268 5.85 -5.71 18.81
CA TYR A 268 5.01 -4.53 18.66
C TYR A 268 5.53 -3.38 19.50
N LEU A 269 5.56 -2.19 18.92
CA LEU A 269 5.59 -0.94 19.68
C LEU A 269 4.18 -0.64 20.18
N GLU A 270 4.05 -0.34 21.46
CA GLU A 270 2.77 -0.23 22.15
C GLU A 270 2.42 1.23 22.46
N LEU A 271 1.40 1.75 21.79
CA LEU A 271 0.90 3.11 22.00
C LEU A 271 -0.13 3.11 23.13
N SER A 272 0.11 3.89 24.18
CA SER A 272 -0.77 3.99 25.36
C SER A 272 -1.05 5.44 25.70
N PRO A 273 -2.20 5.78 26.29
CA PRO A 273 -2.39 7.12 26.82
C PRO A 273 -1.47 7.38 28.02
N SER A 274 -1.16 8.65 28.28
CA SER A 274 -0.44 9.10 29.47
C SER A 274 -1.28 10.14 30.23
N PRO A 275 -1.71 9.85 31.47
CA PRO A 275 -1.57 8.57 32.16
C PRO A 275 -2.41 7.45 31.51
N ASN A 276 -1.99 6.20 31.68
CA ASN A 276 -2.75 5.04 31.22
C ASN A 276 -4.08 4.92 32.03
N THR A 277 -5.15 4.44 31.39
CA THR A 277 -6.51 4.36 31.95
C THR A 277 -7.04 2.92 31.97
N PRO A 278 -7.99 2.57 32.87
CA PRO A 278 -8.60 1.24 32.89
C PRO A 278 -9.60 1.01 31.74
N ASP A 279 -10.14 2.08 31.15
CA ASP A 279 -11.02 2.01 29.99
C ASP A 279 -10.20 2.07 28.69
N SER A 280 -10.61 1.27 27.71
CA SER A 280 -10.02 1.32 26.36
C SER A 280 -10.34 2.67 25.71
N GLN A 281 -9.33 3.22 25.04
CA GLN A 281 -9.37 4.51 24.36
C GLN A 281 -8.63 4.38 23.03
N GLN A 282 -8.99 5.21 22.06
CA GLN A 282 -8.22 5.33 20.83
C GLN A 282 -7.01 6.23 21.07
N VAL A 283 -5.83 5.74 20.73
CA VAL A 283 -4.55 6.45 20.78
C VAL A 283 -4.14 6.80 19.35
N THR A 284 -3.83 8.06 19.09
CA THR A 284 -3.53 8.53 17.73
C THR A 284 -2.03 8.71 17.53
N LEU A 285 -1.48 8.17 16.44
CA LEU A 285 -0.14 8.46 15.94
C LEU A 285 -0.28 9.23 14.62
N THR A 286 0.20 10.47 14.59
CA THR A 286 0.21 11.28 13.35
C THR A 286 1.60 11.29 12.74
N LEU A 287 1.69 10.90 11.48
CA LEU A 287 2.90 10.96 10.67
C LEU A 287 2.88 12.25 9.85
N SER A 288 3.78 13.19 10.17
CA SER A 288 3.82 14.52 9.56
C SER A 288 4.37 14.51 8.13
N PRO A 289 4.20 15.61 7.36
CA PRO A 289 4.85 15.76 6.07
C PRO A 289 6.37 15.61 6.13
N GLU A 290 6.95 15.17 5.01
CA GLU A 290 8.40 15.14 4.76
C GLU A 290 9.18 14.17 5.66
N ILE A 291 8.49 13.20 6.29
CA ILE A 291 9.16 12.13 7.02
C ILE A 291 9.07 10.79 6.30
N GLY A 292 10.13 10.00 6.39
CA GLY A 292 10.08 8.55 6.15
C GLY A 292 9.61 7.84 7.42
N PHE A 293 8.70 6.87 7.30
CA PHE A 293 8.30 6.01 8.41
C PHE A 293 8.32 4.53 7.99
N ASN A 294 9.32 3.81 8.47
CA ASN A 294 9.64 2.45 8.07
C ASN A 294 9.67 1.51 9.28
N PHE A 295 9.62 0.21 9.03
CA PHE A 295 9.62 -0.82 10.06
C PHE A 295 10.83 -1.73 9.90
N GLN A 296 11.48 -2.07 11.01
CA GLN A 296 12.36 -3.23 11.00
C GLN A 296 11.56 -4.50 10.68
N PRO A 297 12.17 -5.51 10.04
CA PRO A 297 11.58 -6.83 9.87
C PRO A 297 10.84 -7.34 11.12
N TYR A 298 9.61 -7.84 10.92
CA TYR A 298 8.75 -8.42 11.98
C TYR A 298 8.40 -7.48 13.14
N THR A 299 8.37 -6.17 12.87
CA THR A 299 7.93 -5.13 13.80
C THR A 299 6.60 -4.53 13.36
N ASP A 300 5.72 -4.20 14.30
CA ASP A 300 4.42 -3.57 14.01
C ASP A 300 3.99 -2.60 15.13
N LEU A 301 2.87 -1.91 14.95
CA LEU A 301 2.25 -1.05 15.96
C LEU A 301 1.01 -1.72 16.55
N ARG A 302 0.76 -1.50 17.84
CA ARG A 302 -0.53 -1.81 18.46
C ARG A 302 -0.83 -0.92 19.65
N GLY A 303 -2.07 -0.96 20.12
CA GLY A 303 -2.42 -0.32 21.38
C GLY A 303 -1.85 -1.10 22.57
N GLY A 304 -1.31 -0.37 23.55
CA GLY A 304 -0.88 -0.95 24.81
C GLY A 304 -2.05 -1.49 25.64
N LEU A 305 -1.72 -2.25 26.68
CA LEU A 305 -2.73 -2.77 27.61
C LEU A 305 -3.36 -1.64 28.43
N VAL A 306 -4.67 -1.73 28.64
CA VAL A 306 -5.35 -0.82 29.57
C VAL A 306 -4.92 -1.13 31.01
N THR A 307 -4.96 -0.12 31.87
CA THR A 307 -4.54 -0.27 33.26
C THR A 307 -5.37 -1.34 33.99
N GLY A 308 -4.69 -2.34 34.55
CA GLY A 308 -5.34 -3.42 35.30
C GLY A 308 -5.91 -4.57 34.44
N SER A 309 -5.64 -4.59 33.14
CA SER A 309 -5.96 -5.72 32.26
C SER A 309 -4.70 -6.39 31.71
N ASP A 310 -4.79 -7.69 31.46
CA ASP A 310 -3.79 -8.53 30.78
C ASP A 310 -4.13 -8.78 29.30
N THR A 311 -5.34 -8.39 28.87
CA THR A 311 -5.93 -8.79 27.59
C THR A 311 -6.59 -7.64 26.84
N LEU A 312 -7.23 -6.71 27.55
CA LEU A 312 -7.87 -5.54 26.94
C LEU A 312 -6.82 -4.49 26.59
N ARG A 313 -6.88 -4.00 25.35
CA ARG A 313 -5.96 -3.00 24.80
C ARG A 313 -6.69 -1.72 24.42
N HIS A 314 -5.92 -0.64 24.37
CA HIS A 314 -6.29 0.55 23.61
C HIS A 314 -6.37 0.22 22.12
N SER A 315 -7.12 1.01 21.36
CA SER A 315 -7.04 0.97 19.89
C SER A 315 -6.09 2.04 19.38
N VAL A 316 -5.55 1.86 18.19
CA VAL A 316 -4.64 2.80 17.54
C VAL A 316 -5.28 3.40 16.30
N ASN A 317 -5.10 4.70 16.11
CA ASN A 317 -5.34 5.37 14.84
C ASN A 317 -4.01 5.91 14.29
N VAL A 318 -3.52 5.34 13.20
CA VAL A 318 -2.36 5.88 12.47
C VAL A 318 -2.86 6.82 11.39
N ILE A 319 -2.52 8.10 11.50
CA ILE A 319 -2.87 9.12 10.51
C ILE A 319 -1.64 9.40 9.65
N ASN A 320 -1.68 9.01 8.38
CA ASN A 320 -0.69 9.49 7.41
C ASN A 320 -1.08 10.89 6.94
N ASN A 321 -0.36 11.89 7.40
CA ASN A 321 -0.56 13.30 7.08
C ASN A 321 0.62 13.87 6.28
N GLY A 322 1.19 13.08 5.38
CA GLY A 322 2.24 13.52 4.44
C GLY A 322 3.55 12.77 4.54
N ALA A 323 3.59 11.69 5.32
CA ALA A 323 4.75 10.84 5.42
C ALA A 323 4.84 9.87 4.23
N ASP A 324 6.07 9.44 3.98
CA ASP A 324 6.42 8.41 3.01
C ASP A 324 6.66 7.11 3.76
N LEU A 325 5.85 6.10 3.45
CA LEU A 325 5.99 4.76 4.00
C LEU A 325 6.65 3.87 2.96
N CYS A 326 7.86 3.39 3.23
CA CYS A 326 8.61 2.51 2.34
C CYS A 326 8.34 1.05 2.75
N LEU A 327 7.38 0.42 2.08
CA LEU A 327 7.02 -0.97 2.31
C LEU A 327 7.86 -1.85 1.36
N THR A 328 9.04 -2.26 1.82
CA THR A 328 10.06 -2.93 1.01
C THR A 328 10.23 -4.41 1.25
N TYR A 329 9.55 -4.95 2.26
CA TYR A 329 9.74 -6.33 2.70
C TYR A 329 8.60 -7.26 2.22
N MET A 330 8.91 -8.54 1.98
CA MET A 330 8.06 -9.45 1.18
C MET A 330 6.82 -10.05 1.90
N TRP A 331 6.27 -9.43 2.94
CA TRP A 331 5.09 -9.90 3.71
C TRP A 331 4.21 -8.74 4.19
N ALA A 332 3.32 -9.00 5.13
CA ALA A 332 2.41 -7.99 5.70
C ALA A 332 3.17 -7.05 6.65
N GLU A 333 3.73 -5.99 6.09
CA GLU A 333 4.59 -5.02 6.78
C GLU A 333 3.81 -4.12 7.75
N VAL A 334 2.56 -3.80 7.43
CA VAL A 334 1.68 -3.00 8.29
C VAL A 334 0.40 -3.78 8.55
N VAL A 335 0.12 -4.12 9.81
CA VAL A 335 -1.12 -4.80 10.18
C VAL A 335 -1.98 -3.91 11.07
N ILE A 336 -3.12 -3.48 10.55
CA ILE A 336 -4.13 -2.76 11.32
C ILE A 336 -5.01 -3.79 12.04
N GLY A 337 -4.86 -3.83 13.37
CA GLY A 337 -5.51 -4.79 14.25
C GLY A 337 -7.01 -4.54 14.46
N PRO A 338 -7.71 -5.46 15.15
CA PRO A 338 -9.13 -5.30 15.44
C PRO A 338 -9.43 -4.03 16.27
N GLY A 339 -10.27 -3.15 15.73
CA GLY A 339 -10.61 -1.87 16.35
C GLY A 339 -9.61 -0.74 16.07
N ASP A 340 -8.47 -1.06 15.45
CA ASP A 340 -7.49 -0.06 15.00
C ASP A 340 -7.91 0.57 13.67
N GLN A 341 -7.29 1.70 13.35
CA GLN A 341 -7.60 2.50 12.19
C GLN A 341 -6.32 3.01 11.52
N TYR A 342 -6.33 3.03 10.19
CA TYR A 342 -5.40 3.80 9.38
C TYR A 342 -6.20 4.87 8.64
N THR A 343 -5.78 6.12 8.77
CA THR A 343 -6.40 7.28 8.12
C THR A 343 -5.43 7.91 7.15
N HIS A 344 -5.72 7.83 5.86
CA HIS A 344 -4.94 8.51 4.83
C HIS A 344 -5.44 9.93 4.61
N GLN A 345 -4.57 10.92 4.80
CA GLN A 345 -4.85 12.31 4.47
C GLN A 345 -4.02 12.80 3.28
N VAL A 346 -2.72 12.51 3.31
CA VAL A 346 -1.74 12.86 2.26
C VAL A 346 -0.47 12.05 2.53
N GLY A 347 0.47 12.06 1.59
CA GLY A 347 1.72 11.30 1.66
C GLY A 347 1.72 10.12 0.69
N HIS A 348 2.78 9.33 0.75
CA HIS A 348 3.01 8.20 -0.13
C HIS A 348 3.10 6.90 0.65
N VAL A 349 2.63 5.82 0.02
CA VAL A 349 2.86 4.46 0.51
C VAL A 349 3.48 3.71 -0.65
N ASP A 350 4.80 3.58 -0.60
CA ASP A 350 5.59 2.96 -1.64
C ASP A 350 5.65 1.47 -1.41
N PHE A 351 5.02 0.73 -2.33
CA PHE A 351 5.04 -0.73 -2.34
C PHE A 351 6.15 -1.18 -3.26
N ALA A 352 7.26 -1.56 -2.65
CA ALA A 352 8.45 -1.84 -3.40
C ALA A 352 8.38 -3.26 -4.01
N GLY A 353 7.62 -4.18 -3.40
CA GLY A 353 7.36 -5.53 -3.92
C GLY A 353 5.90 -5.85 -4.26
N GLU A 354 5.69 -6.90 -5.06
CA GLU A 354 4.35 -7.50 -5.28
C GLU A 354 3.72 -8.03 -3.99
N ARG A 355 4.55 -8.39 -3.00
CA ARG A 355 4.13 -8.95 -1.72
C ARG A 355 4.14 -7.95 -0.56
N SER A 356 4.60 -6.73 -0.78
CA SER A 356 4.52 -5.65 0.20
C SER A 356 3.06 -5.39 0.51
N CYS A 357 2.67 -5.44 1.78
CA CYS A 357 1.26 -5.62 2.13
C CYS A 357 0.84 -4.79 3.34
N MET A 358 -0.26 -4.03 3.18
CA MET A 358 -1.04 -3.51 4.30
C MET A 358 -2.20 -4.44 4.56
N MET A 359 -2.31 -4.95 5.79
CA MET A 359 -3.35 -5.91 6.19
C MET A 359 -4.31 -5.31 7.21
N PHE A 360 -5.61 -5.40 6.94
CA PHE A 360 -6.67 -4.95 7.83
C PHE A 360 -7.40 -6.16 8.41
N LYS A 361 -7.27 -6.37 9.72
CA LYS A 361 -7.92 -7.46 10.47
C LYS A 361 -9.43 -7.18 10.65
N PRO A 362 -10.23 -8.16 11.10
CA PRO A 362 -11.66 -7.94 11.37
C PRO A 362 -11.85 -6.77 12.34
N ASN A 363 -12.85 -5.91 12.08
CA ASN A 363 -13.11 -4.66 12.79
C ASN A 363 -12.05 -3.54 12.65
N ALA A 364 -10.97 -3.75 11.89
CA ALA A 364 -10.06 -2.67 11.51
C ALA A 364 -10.72 -1.70 10.52
N THR A 365 -10.24 -0.46 10.46
CA THR A 365 -10.75 0.55 9.51
C THR A 365 -9.62 1.13 8.66
N LEU A 366 -9.80 1.08 7.34
CA LEU A 366 -9.09 1.94 6.38
C LEU A 366 -10.00 3.14 6.08
N GLU A 367 -9.56 4.34 6.42
CA GLU A 367 -10.23 5.59 6.10
C GLU A 367 -9.41 6.41 5.10
N VAL A 368 -10.04 6.93 4.05
CA VAL A 368 -9.49 8.02 3.23
C VAL A 368 -10.27 9.27 3.56
N ALA A 369 -9.57 10.27 4.11
CA ALA A 369 -10.19 11.47 4.65
C ALA A 369 -10.86 12.32 3.55
N ALA A 370 -11.78 13.21 3.96
CA ALA A 370 -12.62 13.98 3.03
C ALA A 370 -11.78 14.84 2.07
N GLY A 371 -12.09 14.76 0.78
CA GLY A 371 -11.39 15.48 -0.29
C GLY A 371 -9.94 15.04 -0.53
N LYS A 372 -9.53 13.88 0.00
CA LYS A 372 -8.17 13.35 -0.15
C LYS A 372 -8.10 12.21 -1.14
N VAL A 373 -6.93 12.01 -1.74
CA VAL A 373 -6.67 10.95 -2.70
C VAL A 373 -5.64 10.00 -2.12
N PHE A 374 -5.95 8.72 -2.13
CA PHE A 374 -5.02 7.65 -1.78
C PHE A 374 -4.72 6.82 -3.02
N HIS A 375 -3.48 6.93 -3.52
CA HIS A 375 -2.94 6.02 -4.53
C HIS A 375 -2.34 4.81 -3.83
N PHE A 376 -3.00 3.65 -3.93
CA PHE A 376 -2.53 2.43 -3.29
C PHE A 376 -1.84 1.51 -4.30
N GLY A 377 -0.54 1.30 -4.13
CA GLY A 377 0.26 0.44 -5.01
C GLY A 377 0.76 1.15 -6.27
N ALA A 378 1.43 0.40 -7.14
CA ALA A 378 1.95 0.91 -8.42
C ALA A 378 2.00 -0.19 -9.48
N GLY A 379 1.23 -0.05 -10.57
CA GLY A 379 1.27 -0.95 -11.73
C GLY A 379 0.92 -2.42 -11.45
N GLY A 380 0.13 -2.73 -10.43
CA GLY A 380 -0.18 -4.08 -9.96
C GLY A 380 0.54 -4.50 -8.67
N ARG A 381 1.54 -3.72 -8.23
CA ARG A 381 2.31 -3.95 -6.98
C ARG A 381 1.58 -3.46 -5.74
N GLY A 382 1.96 -4.04 -4.60
CA GLY A 382 1.34 -3.76 -3.31
C GLY A 382 0.06 -4.54 -3.12
N MET A 383 -0.09 -5.14 -1.94
CA MET A 383 -1.29 -5.85 -1.54
C MET A 383 -2.06 -5.06 -0.49
N LEU A 384 -3.33 -4.79 -0.78
CA LEU A 384 -4.29 -4.37 0.22
C LEU A 384 -5.03 -5.61 0.69
N ALA A 385 -4.58 -6.19 1.79
CA ALA A 385 -5.17 -7.38 2.38
C ALA A 385 -6.29 -7.01 3.34
N LEU A 386 -7.50 -7.45 3.04
CA LEU A 386 -8.66 -7.10 3.83
C LEU A 386 -9.38 -8.34 4.34
N ASN A 387 -9.44 -8.48 5.67
CA ASN A 387 -10.20 -9.54 6.30
C ASN A 387 -11.69 -9.21 6.33
N ALA A 388 -12.53 -10.24 6.24
CA ALA A 388 -13.97 -10.08 6.50
C ALA A 388 -14.22 -9.33 7.82
N GLY A 389 -15.15 -8.37 7.79
CA GLY A 389 -15.50 -7.54 8.94
C GLY A 389 -14.63 -6.30 9.15
N CYS A 390 -13.56 -6.08 8.36
CA CYS A 390 -12.93 -4.77 8.31
C CYS A 390 -13.83 -3.76 7.59
N LYS A 391 -13.53 -2.47 7.75
CA LYS A 391 -14.23 -1.36 7.08
C LYS A 391 -13.26 -0.65 6.16
N VAL A 392 -13.70 -0.38 4.93
CA VAL A 392 -13.05 0.58 4.05
C VAL A 392 -14.02 1.73 3.83
N GLN A 393 -13.61 2.92 4.24
CA GLN A 393 -14.45 4.11 4.30
C GLN A 393 -13.80 5.23 3.50
N LEU A 394 -14.43 5.60 2.40
CA LEU A 394 -14.06 6.80 1.65
C LEU A 394 -15.00 7.93 2.08
N GLU A 395 -14.44 8.96 2.69
CA GLU A 395 -15.21 10.14 3.10
C GLU A 395 -15.71 10.95 1.91
N ALA A 396 -16.52 11.98 2.17
CA ALA A 396 -17.07 12.83 1.12
C ALA A 396 -15.96 13.40 0.21
N ASN A 397 -16.11 13.22 -1.10
CA ASN A 397 -15.12 13.59 -2.12
C ASN A 397 -13.72 12.94 -1.96
N ALA A 398 -13.59 11.87 -1.18
CA ALA A 398 -12.35 11.11 -1.09
C ALA A 398 -12.19 10.18 -2.30
N GLU A 399 -10.96 9.96 -2.75
CA GLU A 399 -10.64 9.03 -3.84
C GLU A 399 -9.68 7.94 -3.35
N LEU A 400 -9.98 6.68 -3.67
CA LEU A 400 -9.05 5.57 -3.56
C LEU A 400 -8.77 5.06 -4.97
N ASP A 401 -7.54 5.28 -5.42
CA ASP A 401 -7.05 4.78 -6.69
C ASP A 401 -6.20 3.53 -6.40
N MET A 402 -6.81 2.37 -6.57
CA MET A 402 -6.14 1.08 -6.44
C MET A 402 -5.31 0.84 -7.70
N HIS A 403 -4.00 0.75 -7.53
CA HIS A 403 -3.07 0.30 -8.56
C HIS A 403 -2.58 -1.12 -8.29
N GLY A 404 -2.62 -1.59 -7.04
CA GLY A 404 -2.14 -2.91 -6.62
C GLY A 404 -3.12 -4.08 -6.69
N THR A 405 -2.89 -5.06 -5.83
CA THR A 405 -3.73 -6.26 -5.65
C THR A 405 -4.59 -6.12 -4.39
N LEU A 406 -5.90 -6.18 -4.55
CA LEU A 406 -6.83 -6.32 -3.43
C LEU A 406 -6.95 -7.80 -3.04
N VAL A 407 -6.61 -8.16 -1.81
CA VAL A 407 -6.71 -9.54 -1.31
C VAL A 407 -7.91 -9.65 -0.39
N LEU A 408 -8.92 -10.41 -0.82
CA LEU A 408 -10.07 -10.75 0.01
C LEU A 408 -9.71 -11.94 0.89
N MET A 409 -9.65 -11.72 2.21
CA MET A 409 -9.14 -12.70 3.17
C MET A 409 -10.21 -13.15 4.16
N ALA A 410 -10.34 -14.47 4.32
CA ALA A 410 -11.10 -15.02 5.43
C ALA A 410 -10.23 -14.95 6.71
N PRO A 411 -10.81 -14.59 7.88
CA PRO A 411 -10.12 -14.78 9.15
C PRO A 411 -9.66 -16.23 9.32
N ALA A 412 -8.53 -16.46 10.00
CA ALA A 412 -7.97 -17.81 10.18
C ALA A 412 -8.94 -18.82 10.80
N ASN A 413 -9.87 -18.35 11.64
CA ASN A 413 -10.88 -19.15 12.33
C ASN A 413 -12.28 -19.05 11.70
N ALA A 414 -12.39 -18.51 10.48
CA ALA A 414 -13.67 -18.39 9.80
C ALA A 414 -14.25 -19.78 9.53
N THR A 415 -15.53 -19.97 9.81
CA THR A 415 -16.27 -21.23 9.52
C THR A 415 -17.09 -21.14 8.24
N ARG A 416 -17.13 -19.95 7.63
CA ARG A 416 -17.83 -19.65 6.38
C ARG A 416 -17.13 -18.50 5.66
N THR A 417 -17.37 -18.40 4.36
CA THR A 417 -17.05 -17.21 3.57
C THR A 417 -17.94 -16.05 4.01
N GLU A 418 -17.36 -14.87 4.23
CA GLU A 418 -18.10 -13.63 4.46
C GLU A 418 -17.62 -12.60 3.45
N ASP A 419 -18.56 -11.94 2.76
CA ASP A 419 -18.25 -10.91 1.77
C ASP A 419 -17.68 -9.67 2.46
N LEU A 420 -16.78 -8.96 1.77
CA LEU A 420 -16.21 -7.70 2.25
C LEU A 420 -17.09 -6.54 1.82
N ARG A 421 -17.34 -5.59 2.72
CA ARG A 421 -18.16 -4.42 2.43
C ARG A 421 -17.34 -3.13 2.37
N MET A 422 -17.51 -2.38 1.30
CA MET A 422 -17.01 -1.02 1.13
C MET A 422 -18.19 -0.06 0.91
N VAL A 423 -18.13 1.13 1.50
CA VAL A 423 -19.16 2.17 1.32
C VAL A 423 -18.54 3.38 0.63
N LEU A 424 -19.13 3.80 -0.48
CA LEU A 424 -18.73 5.00 -1.21
C LEU A 424 -19.74 6.12 -0.96
N LYS A 425 -19.37 7.06 -0.07
CA LYS A 425 -20.19 8.23 0.28
C LYS A 425 -20.33 9.21 -0.89
N GLU A 426 -21.15 10.24 -0.70
CA GLU A 426 -21.39 11.28 -1.71
C GLU A 426 -20.09 11.88 -2.23
N GLY A 427 -19.92 11.83 -3.57
CA GLY A 427 -18.74 12.34 -4.25
C GLY A 427 -17.48 11.49 -4.11
N ALA A 428 -17.47 10.46 -3.24
CA ALA A 428 -16.34 9.55 -3.10
C ALA A 428 -16.12 8.72 -4.36
N LYS A 429 -14.88 8.32 -4.64
CA LYS A 429 -14.53 7.58 -5.86
C LYS A 429 -13.61 6.40 -5.54
N LEU A 430 -13.95 5.24 -6.06
CA LEU A 430 -13.05 4.09 -6.12
C LEU A 430 -12.68 3.80 -7.57
N THR A 431 -11.38 3.80 -7.87
CA THR A 431 -10.84 3.46 -9.20
C THR A 431 -9.96 2.24 -9.07
N PHE A 432 -10.11 1.28 -9.97
CA PHE A 432 -9.08 0.26 -10.21
C PHE A 432 -8.33 0.62 -11.48
N ALA A 433 -7.05 0.95 -11.35
CA ALA A 433 -6.18 1.32 -12.45
C ALA A 433 -5.79 0.09 -13.30
N PRO A 434 -5.29 0.29 -14.53
CA PRO A 434 -4.80 -0.81 -15.36
C PRO A 434 -3.77 -1.67 -14.62
N GLY A 435 -3.95 -2.99 -14.67
CA GLY A 435 -3.07 -3.96 -14.01
C GLY A 435 -3.47 -4.32 -12.58
N SER A 436 -4.44 -3.62 -11.98
CA SER A 436 -4.98 -3.99 -10.67
C SER A 436 -5.69 -5.35 -10.70
N ARG A 437 -5.64 -6.04 -9.56
CA ARG A 437 -6.19 -7.39 -9.40
C ARG A 437 -7.01 -7.51 -8.14
N ILE A 438 -7.95 -8.45 -8.13
CA ILE A 438 -8.66 -8.88 -6.92
C ILE A 438 -8.39 -10.37 -6.75
N ILE A 439 -7.79 -10.80 -5.65
CA ILE A 439 -7.56 -12.22 -5.38
C ILE A 439 -8.34 -12.68 -4.16
N ASN A 440 -8.75 -13.94 -4.18
CA ASN A 440 -9.43 -14.59 -3.07
C ASN A 440 -8.43 -15.48 -2.34
N ALA A 441 -8.14 -15.15 -1.08
CA ALA A 441 -7.34 -15.99 -0.19
C ALA A 441 -8.22 -16.75 0.83
N SER A 442 -9.47 -17.05 0.45
CA SER A 442 -10.36 -17.88 1.25
C SER A 442 -10.11 -19.36 0.97
N GLY A 443 -9.88 -20.17 2.00
CA GLY A 443 -9.81 -21.64 1.88
C GLY A 443 -11.15 -22.33 1.57
N PHE A 444 -12.21 -21.57 1.27
CA PHE A 444 -13.58 -22.05 1.05
C PHE A 444 -13.96 -21.99 -0.43
N GLY A 445 -14.66 -23.03 -0.93
CA GLY A 445 -14.90 -23.25 -2.37
C GLY A 445 -15.81 -22.23 -3.08
N GLN A 446 -16.59 -21.42 -2.35
CA GLN A 446 -17.22 -20.22 -2.90
C GLN A 446 -16.41 -19.03 -2.40
N GLY A 447 -15.59 -18.44 -3.27
CA GLY A 447 -14.73 -17.30 -2.91
C GLY A 447 -15.53 -16.12 -2.37
N MET A 448 -14.86 -15.25 -1.62
CA MET A 448 -15.45 -14.00 -1.10
C MET A 448 -15.73 -13.02 -2.24
N MET A 449 -16.72 -12.16 -2.03
CA MET A 449 -17.03 -11.03 -2.90
C MET A 449 -16.67 -9.70 -2.23
N LEU A 450 -16.36 -8.70 -3.06
CA LEU A 450 -16.32 -7.29 -2.68
C LEU A 450 -17.70 -6.67 -2.94
N ASP A 451 -18.48 -6.47 -1.88
CA ASP A 451 -19.75 -5.73 -1.88
C ASP A 451 -19.49 -4.23 -1.75
N ILE A 452 -19.70 -3.49 -2.83
CA ILE A 452 -19.61 -2.03 -2.87
C ILE A 452 -21.02 -1.44 -2.72
N LEU A 453 -21.25 -0.70 -1.64
CA LEU A 453 -22.46 0.06 -1.39
C LEU A 453 -22.26 1.49 -1.91
N MET A 454 -23.02 1.86 -2.94
CA MET A 454 -23.00 3.20 -3.53
C MET A 454 -23.96 4.11 -2.76
N ASP A 455 -23.43 5.10 -2.04
CA ASP A 455 -24.17 6.15 -1.32
C ASP A 455 -23.87 7.52 -1.94
N GLY A 456 -24.06 7.63 -3.26
CA GLY A 456 -23.72 8.83 -4.04
C GLY A 456 -22.26 8.91 -4.52
N GLY A 457 -21.49 7.82 -4.37
CA GLY A 457 -20.12 7.71 -4.88
C GLY A 457 -20.01 7.34 -6.37
N LYS A 458 -18.77 7.16 -6.84
CA LYS A 458 -18.42 6.73 -8.21
C LYS A 458 -17.50 5.52 -8.15
N LEU A 459 -17.69 4.60 -9.09
CA LEU A 459 -16.91 3.37 -9.20
C LEU A 459 -16.39 3.20 -10.62
N ASP A 460 -15.09 2.99 -10.77
CA ASP A 460 -14.45 2.63 -12.03
C ASP A 460 -13.72 1.29 -11.90
N LEU A 461 -14.23 0.28 -12.62
CA LEU A 461 -13.67 -1.08 -12.67
C LEU A 461 -12.88 -1.32 -13.98
N SER A 462 -12.63 -0.30 -14.78
CA SER A 462 -12.08 -0.43 -16.14
C SER A 462 -10.69 -1.08 -16.15
N GLY A 463 -9.88 -0.86 -15.11
CA GLY A 463 -8.56 -1.48 -14.97
C GLY A 463 -8.56 -2.96 -14.56
N LEU A 464 -9.69 -3.50 -14.11
CA LEU A 464 -9.81 -4.92 -13.74
C LEU A 464 -10.07 -5.83 -14.94
N SER A 465 -9.51 -7.04 -14.87
CA SER A 465 -9.84 -8.13 -15.80
C SER A 465 -11.30 -8.57 -15.68
N GLY A 466 -11.87 -9.21 -16.71
CA GLY A 466 -13.23 -9.73 -16.65
C GLY A 466 -13.45 -10.72 -15.49
N ALA A 467 -12.45 -11.56 -15.19
CA ALA A 467 -12.49 -12.51 -14.08
C ALA A 467 -12.48 -11.83 -12.70
N ASP A 468 -11.77 -10.69 -12.57
CA ASP A 468 -11.71 -9.94 -11.32
C ASP A 468 -12.95 -9.09 -11.11
N ARG A 469 -13.54 -8.52 -12.17
CA ARG A 469 -14.82 -7.80 -12.09
C ARG A 469 -15.96 -8.70 -11.58
N LEU A 470 -15.92 -10.00 -11.88
CA LEU A 470 -16.88 -10.97 -11.36
C LEU A 470 -16.79 -11.19 -9.83
N LYS A 471 -15.74 -10.68 -9.17
CA LYS A 471 -15.57 -10.71 -7.72
C LYS A 471 -16.16 -9.47 -7.03
N VAL A 472 -16.72 -8.53 -7.80
CA VAL A 472 -17.32 -7.29 -7.29
C VAL A 472 -18.84 -7.34 -7.45
N ARG A 473 -19.56 -7.01 -6.38
CA ARG A 473 -21.00 -6.79 -6.38
C ARG A 473 -21.28 -5.34 -6.02
N VAL A 474 -22.02 -4.65 -6.88
CA VAL A 474 -22.40 -3.25 -6.65
C VAL A 474 -23.85 -3.20 -6.21
N THR A 475 -24.12 -2.52 -5.10
CA THR A 475 -25.46 -2.26 -4.60
C THR A 475 -25.66 -0.76 -4.45
N GLU A 476 -26.57 -0.20 -5.23
CA GLU A 476 -27.05 1.15 -5.02
C GLU A 476 -27.83 1.21 -3.71
N LEU A 477 -27.36 1.99 -2.74
CA LEU A 477 -28.19 2.31 -1.60
C LEU A 477 -29.32 3.22 -2.11
N PRO A 478 -30.57 2.95 -1.71
CA PRO A 478 -31.63 3.89 -2.02
C PRO A 478 -31.20 5.23 -1.44
N ALA A 479 -31.09 6.27 -2.27
CA ALA A 479 -30.62 7.58 -1.81
C ALA A 479 -31.41 7.94 -0.56
N THR A 480 -30.74 7.86 0.58
CA THR A 480 -31.35 8.20 1.84
C THR A 480 -31.73 9.67 1.68
N GLU A 481 -33.02 9.99 1.85
CA GLU A 481 -33.66 11.32 1.73
C GLU A 481 -34.69 11.53 0.60
N ALA A 482 -35.48 10.52 0.25
CA ALA A 482 -36.92 10.79 0.27
C ALA A 482 -37.36 10.75 1.74
N ALA A 483 -38.00 11.82 2.24
CA ALA A 483 -38.61 11.74 3.57
C ALA A 483 -39.54 10.51 3.61
N PRO A 484 -39.52 9.70 4.69
CA PRO A 484 -40.33 8.49 4.76
C PRO A 484 -41.77 8.83 4.40
N VAL A 485 -42.36 8.02 3.51
CA VAL A 485 -43.73 8.23 3.05
C VAL A 485 -44.65 8.12 4.27
N GLN A 486 -45.31 9.22 4.62
CA GLN A 486 -46.24 9.27 5.73
C GLN A 486 -47.65 8.97 5.22
N VAL A 487 -48.24 7.87 5.67
CA VAL A 487 -49.64 7.56 5.39
C VAL A 487 -50.53 8.45 6.26
N LEU A 488 -51.36 9.30 5.64
CA LEU A 488 -52.27 10.23 6.34
C LEU A 488 -53.58 9.53 6.74
N GLY A 489 -53.44 8.39 7.41
CA GLY A 489 -54.54 7.51 7.79
C GLY A 489 -54.86 6.44 6.75
N ASN A 490 -55.44 5.36 7.25
CA ASN A 490 -55.93 4.26 6.43
C ASN A 490 -57.07 4.71 5.49
N PRO A 491 -57.18 4.17 4.27
CA PRO A 491 -58.14 4.63 3.28
C PRO A 491 -59.55 4.17 3.64
N VAL A 492 -60.26 4.88 4.50
CA VAL A 492 -61.68 4.56 4.81
C VAL A 492 -62.57 4.90 3.61
N GLY A 493 -62.23 5.96 2.86
CA GLY A 493 -62.98 6.44 1.70
C GLY A 493 -62.56 5.85 0.36
N LYS A 494 -62.73 6.65 -0.70
CA LYS A 494 -62.38 6.30 -2.08
C LYS A 494 -60.91 6.54 -2.43
N GLU A 495 -60.12 7.09 -1.50
CA GLU A 495 -58.72 7.43 -1.71
C GLU A 495 -57.86 7.10 -0.49
N LEU A 496 -56.61 6.70 -0.75
CA LEU A 496 -55.50 6.70 0.18
C LEU A 496 -54.73 8.01 0.05
N ARG A 497 -54.49 8.70 1.16
CA ARG A 497 -53.69 9.92 1.20
C ARG A 497 -52.33 9.66 1.85
N MET A 498 -51.28 10.16 1.22
CA MET A 498 -49.91 10.05 1.71
C MET A 498 -49.17 11.37 1.52
N GLU A 499 -48.16 11.62 2.34
CA GLU A 499 -47.20 12.70 2.13
C GLU A 499 -45.81 12.14 1.91
N MET A 500 -45.07 12.75 0.99
CA MET A 500 -43.65 12.45 0.80
C MET A 500 -42.90 13.69 0.35
N ALA A 501 -41.63 13.82 0.74
CA ALA A 501 -40.75 14.87 0.22
C ALA A 501 -39.73 14.29 -0.74
N VAL A 502 -39.50 14.97 -1.87
CA VAL A 502 -38.50 14.59 -2.88
C VAL A 502 -37.57 15.78 -3.18
N ARG A 503 -36.30 15.54 -3.52
CA ARG A 503 -35.31 16.60 -3.77
C ARG A 503 -35.43 17.23 -5.16
N SER A 504 -35.86 16.46 -6.15
CA SER A 504 -35.92 16.88 -7.55
C SER A 504 -37.31 16.62 -8.14
N ASN A 505 -37.66 17.36 -9.19
CA ASN A 505 -38.86 17.08 -9.97
C ASN A 505 -38.66 15.75 -10.70
N GLY A 506 -39.67 14.88 -10.69
CA GLY A 506 -39.51 13.56 -11.30
C GLY A 506 -40.79 12.76 -11.38
N THR A 507 -40.70 11.66 -12.13
CA THR A 507 -41.78 10.69 -12.26
C THR A 507 -41.64 9.61 -11.20
N CYS A 508 -42.75 9.27 -10.53
CA CYS A 508 -42.85 8.21 -9.53
C CYS A 508 -43.80 7.12 -10.02
N ALA A 509 -43.30 5.91 -10.21
CA ALA A 509 -44.15 4.72 -10.35
C ALA A 509 -44.71 4.32 -8.98
N VAL A 510 -45.99 3.94 -8.95
CA VAL A 510 -46.67 3.45 -7.75
C VAL A 510 -47.28 2.10 -8.04
N HIS A 511 -46.99 1.13 -7.18
CA HIS A 511 -47.55 -0.22 -7.22
C HIS A 511 -48.27 -0.52 -5.91
N VAL A 512 -49.53 -0.95 -5.99
CA VAL A 512 -50.32 -1.37 -4.84
C VAL A 512 -50.50 -2.87 -4.90
N LEU A 513 -50.00 -3.57 -3.89
CA LEU A 513 -50.04 -5.03 -3.79
C LEU A 513 -50.98 -5.43 -2.64
N ASP A 514 -51.81 -6.45 -2.84
CA ASP A 514 -52.56 -7.05 -1.74
C ASP A 514 -51.65 -7.93 -0.85
N ALA A 515 -52.19 -8.46 0.24
CA ALA A 515 -51.46 -9.33 1.16
C ALA A 515 -50.94 -10.63 0.53
N ALA A 516 -51.45 -11.03 -0.64
CA ALA A 516 -50.97 -12.18 -1.41
C ALA A 516 -49.89 -11.79 -2.44
N GLY A 517 -49.47 -10.51 -2.48
CA GLY A 517 -48.49 -9.98 -3.43
C GLY A 517 -49.06 -9.74 -4.83
N ARG A 518 -50.38 -9.82 -5.03
CA ARG A 518 -51.01 -9.56 -6.33
C ARG A 518 -51.16 -8.06 -6.53
N ASN A 519 -50.92 -7.61 -7.75
CA ASN A 519 -51.05 -6.21 -8.10
C ASN A 519 -52.54 -5.81 -8.20
N VAL A 520 -52.92 -4.81 -7.42
CA VAL A 520 -54.29 -4.29 -7.29
C VAL A 520 -54.45 -2.99 -8.08
N SER A 521 -53.41 -2.17 -8.12
CA SER A 521 -53.42 -0.88 -8.82
C SER A 521 -52.00 -0.43 -9.15
N ASN A 522 -51.86 0.22 -10.30
CA ASN A 522 -50.64 0.92 -10.71
C ASN A 522 -50.96 2.38 -10.99
N ALA A 523 -50.05 3.28 -10.66
CA ALA A 523 -50.13 4.67 -11.05
C ALA A 523 -48.76 5.23 -11.39
N THR A 524 -48.75 6.34 -12.12
CA THR A 524 -47.55 7.12 -12.37
C THR A 524 -47.85 8.55 -11.95
N LEU A 525 -47.08 9.08 -11.02
CA LEU A 525 -47.24 10.42 -10.46
C LEU A 525 -46.11 11.32 -10.94
N GLN A 526 -46.41 12.58 -11.18
CA GLN A 526 -45.39 13.62 -11.31
C GLN A 526 -45.23 14.30 -9.96
N LEU A 527 -44.04 14.23 -9.40
CA LEU A 527 -43.71 14.86 -8.13
C LEU A 527 -42.83 16.08 -8.39
N VAL A 528 -43.03 17.12 -7.59
CA VAL A 528 -42.18 18.31 -7.61
C VAL A 528 -41.20 18.27 -6.43
N ALA A 529 -40.04 18.88 -6.58
CA ALA A 529 -39.10 19.08 -5.49
C ALA A 529 -39.81 19.73 -4.29
N GLY A 530 -39.56 19.21 -3.09
CA GLY A 530 -40.25 19.55 -1.85
C GLY A 530 -41.30 18.52 -1.44
N ARG A 531 -42.25 18.94 -0.59
CA ARG A 531 -43.30 18.08 -0.03
C ARG A 531 -44.48 17.95 -1.02
N ASN A 532 -44.88 16.71 -1.29
CA ASN A 532 -45.98 16.33 -2.15
C ASN A 532 -47.06 15.63 -1.31
N THR A 533 -48.32 15.96 -1.57
CA THR A 533 -49.47 15.19 -1.09
C THR A 533 -49.98 14.31 -2.22
N ILE A 534 -50.02 13.01 -1.98
CA ILE A 534 -50.40 12.00 -2.95
C ILE A 534 -51.78 11.46 -2.58
N ALA A 535 -52.68 11.41 -3.56
CA ALA A 535 -53.98 10.74 -3.44
C ALA A 535 -54.05 9.57 -4.43
N LEU A 536 -54.18 8.35 -3.92
CA LEU A 536 -54.33 7.14 -4.74
C LEU A 536 -55.78 6.65 -4.67
N PRO A 537 -56.43 6.36 -5.82
CA PRO A 537 -57.76 5.77 -5.82
C PRO A 537 -57.78 4.41 -5.11
N SER A 538 -58.58 4.30 -4.05
CA SER A 538 -58.75 3.10 -3.24
C SER A 538 -60.19 2.60 -3.19
N GLY A 539 -61.10 3.21 -3.98
CA GLY A 539 -62.53 2.90 -3.96
C GLY A 539 -62.86 1.46 -4.36
N ASN A 540 -62.01 0.83 -5.18
CA ASN A 540 -62.19 -0.55 -5.64
C ASN A 540 -61.36 -1.56 -4.82
N TRP A 541 -60.67 -1.12 -3.77
CA TRP A 541 -59.88 -2.02 -2.93
C TRP A 541 -60.83 -2.74 -1.97
N LEU A 542 -60.72 -4.06 -1.91
CA LEU A 542 -61.45 -4.86 -0.92
C LEU A 542 -60.89 -4.61 0.49
N PRO A 543 -61.67 -4.83 1.56
CA PRO A 543 -61.15 -4.80 2.92
C PRO A 543 -59.95 -5.76 3.08
N GLY A 544 -58.85 -5.28 3.65
CA GLY A 544 -57.60 -6.04 3.76
C GLY A 544 -56.34 -5.21 3.97
N THR A 545 -55.19 -5.89 4.02
CA THR A 545 -53.87 -5.25 4.12
C THR A 545 -53.22 -5.15 2.74
N TYR A 546 -52.59 -4.01 2.48
CA TYR A 546 -51.92 -3.69 1.23
C TYR A 546 -50.49 -3.18 1.49
N LEU A 547 -49.61 -3.40 0.52
CA LEU A 547 -48.31 -2.76 0.42
C LEU A 547 -48.35 -1.75 -0.73
N VAL A 548 -47.98 -0.51 -0.46
CA VAL A 548 -47.86 0.54 -1.46
C VAL A 548 -46.38 0.82 -1.66
N GLU A 549 -45.90 0.51 -2.86
CA GLU A 549 -44.53 0.73 -3.27
C GLU A 549 -44.47 1.95 -4.20
N LEU A 550 -43.60 2.91 -3.85
CA LEU A 550 -43.32 4.12 -4.63
C LEU A 550 -41.87 4.05 -5.12
N ARG A 551 -41.66 4.17 -6.44
CA ARG A 551 -40.34 4.15 -7.09
C ARG A 551 -40.14 5.39 -7.96
N GLY A 552 -39.19 6.23 -7.61
CA GLY A 552 -38.68 7.31 -8.47
C GLY A 552 -37.35 6.91 -9.11
N ALA A 553 -36.72 7.86 -9.83
CA ALA A 553 -35.37 7.68 -10.34
C ALA A 553 -34.36 7.40 -9.21
N ASP A 554 -34.50 8.13 -8.09
CA ASP A 554 -33.50 8.16 -7.03
C ASP A 554 -34.01 7.58 -5.69
N TYR A 555 -35.23 7.02 -5.64
CA TYR A 555 -35.79 6.52 -4.38
C TYR A 555 -36.73 5.32 -4.57
N ARG A 556 -36.80 4.48 -3.53
CA ARG A 556 -37.77 3.39 -3.39
C ARG A 556 -38.31 3.37 -1.96
N GLN A 557 -39.63 3.47 -1.82
CA GLN A 557 -40.31 3.48 -0.52
C GLN A 557 -41.44 2.45 -0.53
N VAL A 558 -41.61 1.70 0.57
CA VAL A 558 -42.69 0.72 0.72
C VAL A 558 -43.40 0.98 2.04
N VAL A 559 -44.72 1.18 1.98
CA VAL A 559 -45.56 1.42 3.17
C VAL A 559 -46.70 0.42 3.26
N ARG A 560 -47.03 0.02 4.49
CA ARG A 560 -48.17 -0.85 4.77
C ARG A 560 -49.42 -0.02 5.03
N VAL A 561 -50.53 -0.42 4.43
CA VAL A 561 -51.83 0.25 4.54
C VAL A 561 -52.91 -0.78 4.83
N VAL A 562 -53.90 -0.44 5.65
CA VAL A 562 -55.05 -1.33 5.93
C VAL A 562 -56.33 -0.66 5.44
N LYS A 563 -57.05 -1.29 4.50
CA LYS A 563 -58.39 -0.90 4.08
C LYS A 563 -59.39 -1.57 5.05
N PRO A 564 -60.06 -0.82 5.94
CA PRO A 564 -61.01 -1.41 6.87
C PRO A 564 -62.25 -1.97 6.19
#